data_AF-A0A135VN75-F1
#
_entry.id   AF-A0A135VN75-F1
#
_cell.length_a   1.000
_cell.length_b   1.000
_cell.length_c   1.000
_cell.angle_alpha   90.00
_cell.angle_beta   90.00
_cell.angle_gamma   90.00
#
_symmetry.space_group_name_H-M   'P 1'
#
loop_
_entity.id
_entity.type
_entity.pdbx_description
1 polymer ?
#
loop_
_entity_poly.entity_id
_entity_poly.type
_entity_poly.pdbx_seq_one_letter_code
_entity_poly.pdbx_strand_id
1 'polypeptide(L)'
;MQIDDFLRSIPLAPFTMPQIAWLAGAVAGLKFASNRSPSWLWEDFYEDIYEMIGLIGHVEPADPGTSPQDGDGQVGSAFEALGGYVSVVGEMTPVGLYFRVPLSYQGSVIQLLDGLTILHVHGEIVIAAADLPAFLRLVPIKGPLAEWLEEEDIL
;
A
#
# COMPACT_ATOMS: atom_id res chain seq x y z
N MET A 1 -33.40 16.01 -13.33
CA MET A 1 -32.05 15.94 -12.73
C MET A 1 -31.82 14.47 -12.43
N GLN A 2 -31.09 13.78 -13.30
CA GLN A 2 -30.78 12.37 -13.14
C GLN A 2 -29.68 12.23 -12.08
N ILE A 3 -29.67 11.11 -11.36
CA ILE A 3 -28.68 10.79 -10.31
C ILE A 3 -27.24 10.85 -10.87
N ASP A 4 -27.10 10.67 -12.19
CA ASP A 4 -25.84 10.71 -12.93
C ASP A 4 -25.13 12.09 -12.92
N ASP A 5 -25.87 13.19 -12.75
CA ASP A 5 -25.27 14.54 -12.66
C ASP A 5 -24.62 14.79 -11.29
N PHE A 6 -25.06 14.08 -10.24
CA PHE A 6 -24.51 14.26 -8.89
C PHE A 6 -23.16 13.56 -8.74
N LEU A 7 -23.01 12.36 -9.29
CA LEU A 7 -21.75 11.60 -9.26
C LEU A 7 -20.63 12.27 -10.05
N ARG A 8 -20.95 13.03 -11.10
CA ARG A 8 -19.97 13.81 -11.88
C ARG A 8 -19.55 15.13 -11.22
N SER A 9 -20.23 15.53 -10.15
CA SER A 9 -19.94 16.78 -9.42
C SER A 9 -19.09 16.56 -8.17
N ILE A 10 -18.74 15.31 -7.84
CA ILE A 10 -17.76 15.01 -6.82
C ILE A 10 -16.40 15.28 -7.47
N PRO A 11 -15.68 16.35 -7.09
CA PRO A 11 -14.31 16.49 -7.56
C PRO A 11 -13.55 15.24 -7.12
N LEU A 12 -12.99 14.49 -8.08
CA LEU A 12 -11.90 13.55 -7.84
C LEU A 12 -10.91 14.33 -6.97
N ALA A 13 -10.76 13.91 -5.71
CA ALA A 13 -10.03 14.68 -4.72
C ALA A 13 -8.65 15.02 -5.30
N PRO A 14 -8.20 16.29 -5.22
CA PRO A 14 -6.88 16.66 -5.68
C PRO A 14 -5.87 15.75 -4.99
N PHE A 15 -4.84 15.30 -5.72
CA PHE A 15 -3.72 14.48 -5.26
C PHE A 15 -3.42 14.77 -3.78
N THR A 16 -4.03 14.00 -2.88
CA THR A 16 -3.90 14.25 -1.45
C THR A 16 -2.58 13.62 -1.10
N MET A 17 -1.61 14.48 -0.77
CA MET A 17 -0.28 14.06 -0.32
C MET A 17 -0.47 12.88 0.64
N PRO A 18 0.10 11.69 0.34
CA PRO A 18 -0.06 10.53 1.20
C PRO A 18 0.34 10.89 2.62
N GLN A 19 -0.32 10.28 3.59
CA GLN A 19 0.05 10.47 4.99
C GLN A 19 1.51 10.07 5.19
N ILE A 20 2.21 10.72 6.13
CA ILE A 20 3.61 10.41 6.44
C ILE A 20 3.77 8.92 6.77
N ALA A 21 2.78 8.34 7.46
CA ALA A 21 2.77 6.91 7.76
C ALA A 21 2.81 6.03 6.49
N TRP A 22 2.06 6.40 5.46
CA TRP A 22 2.07 5.72 4.18
C TRP A 22 3.45 5.84 3.52
N LEU A 23 4.05 7.03 3.50
CA LEU A 23 5.39 7.23 2.93
C LEU A 23 6.46 6.45 3.70
N ALA A 24 6.39 6.40 5.03
CA ALA A 24 7.27 5.60 5.86
C ALA A 24 7.24 4.11 5.46
N GLY A 25 6.04 3.60 5.19
CA GLY A 25 5.84 2.25 4.65
C GLY A 25 6.40 2.07 3.24
N ALA A 26 6.13 3.01 2.35
CA ALA A 26 6.61 2.97 0.96
C ALA A 26 8.15 2.97 0.91
N VAL A 27 8.83 3.77 1.75
CA VAL A 27 10.29 3.76 1.88
C VAL A 27 10.83 2.40 2.31
N ALA A 28 10.17 1.75 3.27
CA ALA A 28 10.54 0.40 3.66
C ALA A 28 10.35 -0.58 2.49
N GLY A 29 9.26 -0.44 1.73
CA GLY A 29 8.97 -1.24 0.53
C GLY A 29 10.02 -1.09 -0.56
N LEU A 30 10.53 0.13 -0.81
CA LEU A 30 11.54 0.41 -1.85
C LEU A 30 12.83 -0.41 -1.64
N LYS A 31 13.19 -0.75 -0.39
CA LYS A 31 14.34 -1.62 -0.09
C LYS A 31 14.17 -3.06 -0.59
N PHE A 32 12.93 -3.49 -0.81
CA PHE A 32 12.55 -4.84 -1.23
C PHE A 32 11.88 -4.85 -2.62
N ALA A 33 11.82 -3.70 -3.30
CA ALA A 33 11.27 -3.60 -4.63
C ALA A 33 12.05 -4.50 -5.59
N SER A 34 11.33 -5.35 -6.31
CA SER A 34 11.86 -6.19 -7.38
C SER A 34 11.79 -5.46 -8.72
N ASN A 35 12.51 -5.98 -9.73
CA ASN A 35 12.32 -5.53 -11.11
C ASN A 35 10.91 -5.90 -11.56
N ARG A 36 10.14 -4.90 -12.01
CA ARG A 36 8.75 -5.05 -12.44
C ARG A 36 8.59 -4.81 -13.93
N SER A 37 7.53 -5.37 -14.49
CA SER A 37 7.13 -5.19 -15.87
C SER A 37 5.70 -4.65 -15.94
N PRO A 38 5.43 -3.60 -16.73
CA PRO A 38 6.41 -2.78 -17.44
C PRO A 38 7.20 -1.87 -16.49
N SER A 39 8.52 -1.73 -16.67
CA SER A 39 9.35 -1.04 -15.67
C SER A 39 9.08 0.46 -15.57
N TRP A 40 8.78 1.12 -16.71
CA TRP A 40 8.54 2.57 -16.77
C TRP A 40 7.45 3.05 -15.82
N LEU A 41 6.34 2.31 -15.72
CA LEU A 41 5.22 2.66 -14.84
C LEU A 41 5.62 2.66 -13.35
N TRP A 42 6.52 1.75 -12.98
CA TRP A 42 7.03 1.64 -11.61
C TRP A 42 8.16 2.64 -11.33
N GLU A 43 8.99 2.92 -12.32
CA GLU A 43 10.06 3.92 -12.23
C GLU A 43 9.50 5.31 -11.95
N ASP A 44 8.47 5.74 -12.70
CA ASP A 44 7.79 7.03 -12.49
C ASP A 44 7.16 7.09 -11.08
N PHE A 45 6.48 6.03 -10.66
CA PHE A 45 5.88 5.96 -9.32
C PHE A 45 6.92 6.02 -8.19
N TYR A 46 8.09 5.39 -8.37
CA TYR A 46 9.15 5.45 -7.38
C TYR A 46 9.78 6.85 -7.33
N GLU A 47 9.95 7.52 -8.48
CA GLU A 47 10.42 8.90 -8.54
C GLU A 47 9.49 9.83 -7.76
N ASP A 48 8.18 9.73 -7.97
CA ASP A 48 7.17 10.48 -7.21
C ASP A 48 7.31 10.28 -5.69
N ILE A 49 7.54 9.03 -5.25
CA ILE A 49 7.75 8.72 -3.83
C ILE A 49 9.01 9.45 -3.32
N TYR A 50 10.12 9.40 -4.05
CA TYR A 50 11.36 10.09 -3.67
C TYR A 50 11.19 11.60 -3.62
N GLU A 51 10.46 12.19 -4.57
CA GLU A 51 10.14 13.62 -4.56
C GLU A 51 9.31 14.01 -3.33
N MET A 52 8.26 13.25 -3.03
CA MET A 52 7.42 13.48 -1.85
C MET A 52 8.22 13.40 -0.54
N ILE A 53 9.12 12.42 -0.41
CA ILE A 53 10.02 12.31 0.75
C ILE A 53 10.97 13.50 0.81
N GLY A 54 11.50 13.94 -0.33
CA GLY A 54 12.39 15.10 -0.41
C GLY A 54 11.71 16.41 0.00
N LEU A 55 10.42 16.56 -0.31
CA LEU A 55 9.62 17.73 0.08
C LEU A 55 9.27 17.75 1.57
N ILE A 56 8.94 16.60 2.16
CA ILE A 56 8.57 16.50 3.59
C ILE A 56 9.81 16.54 4.48
N GLY A 57 10.87 15.85 4.06
CA GLY A 57 12.09 15.63 4.85
C GLY A 57 11.88 14.65 6.01
N HIS A 58 12.96 13.97 6.42
CA HIS A 58 13.02 13.13 7.62
C HIS A 58 11.91 12.06 7.77
N VAL A 59 11.50 11.40 6.68
CA VAL A 59 10.62 10.23 6.75
C VAL A 59 11.44 8.99 7.12
N GLU A 60 11.28 8.52 8.35
CA GLU A 60 11.89 7.26 8.79
C GLU A 60 11.12 6.05 8.24
N PRO A 61 11.79 5.01 7.72
CA PRO A 61 11.11 3.82 7.22
C PRO A 61 10.37 3.09 8.36
N ALA A 62 9.12 2.69 8.10
CA ALA A 62 8.34 1.88 9.03
C ALA A 62 8.39 0.40 8.65
N ASP A 63 8.67 -0.48 9.62
CA ASP A 63 8.67 -1.91 9.38
C ASP A 63 7.24 -2.43 9.08
N PRO A 64 7.08 -3.44 8.20
CA PRO A 64 5.76 -3.95 7.84
C PRO A 64 4.94 -4.40 9.06
N GLY A 65 3.68 -3.95 9.13
CA GLY A 65 2.79 -4.28 10.24
C GLY A 65 3.09 -3.50 11.52
N THR A 66 3.93 -2.46 11.48
CA THR A 66 4.21 -1.58 12.62
C THR A 66 3.73 -0.16 12.34
N SER A 67 3.41 0.57 13.40
CA SER A 67 3.11 1.99 13.33
C SER A 67 4.41 2.80 13.29
N PRO A 68 4.57 3.76 12.35
CA PRO A 68 5.67 4.71 12.42
C PRO A 68 5.54 5.55 13.70
N GLN A 69 6.70 5.81 14.32
CA GLN A 69 6.80 6.75 15.42
C GLN A 69 7.21 8.09 14.83
N ASP A 70 6.25 9.03 14.71
CA ASP A 70 6.63 10.40 14.41
C ASP A 70 7.25 11.02 15.67
N GLY A 71 8.34 11.76 15.51
CA GLY A 71 9.09 12.40 16.60
C GLY A 71 8.27 13.37 17.47
N ASP A 72 7.06 13.69 17.02
CA ASP A 72 6.10 14.59 17.67
C ASP A 72 5.13 13.84 18.62
N GLY A 73 5.27 12.53 18.75
CA GLY A 73 4.46 11.69 19.64
C GLY A 73 3.10 11.27 19.09
N GLN A 74 2.81 11.60 17.82
CA GLN A 74 1.68 11.01 17.10
C GLN A 74 2.09 9.65 16.52
N VAL A 75 1.25 8.64 16.74
CA VAL A 75 1.48 7.29 16.23
C VAL A 75 0.76 7.18 14.89
N GLY A 76 1.53 7.01 13.81
CA GLY A 76 0.96 6.78 12.48
C GLY A 76 0.20 5.46 12.42
N SER A 77 -0.79 5.36 11.53
CA SER A 77 -1.56 4.12 11.36
C SER A 77 -0.68 3.00 10.79
N ALA A 78 -0.65 1.84 11.44
CA ALA A 78 0.05 0.66 10.94
C ALA A 78 -0.56 0.15 9.62
N PHE A 79 -1.87 0.37 9.40
CA PHE A 79 -2.51 0.05 8.13
C PHE A 79 -2.07 0.98 7.00
N GLU A 80 -1.89 2.28 7.28
CA GLU A 80 -1.37 3.25 6.31
C GLU A 80 0.07 2.89 5.91
N ALA A 81 0.93 2.58 6.90
CA ALA A 81 2.29 2.13 6.64
C ALA A 81 2.33 0.80 5.87
N LEU A 82 1.47 -0.16 6.23
CA LEU A 82 1.34 -1.38 5.44
C LEU A 82 0.87 -1.06 4.00
N GLY A 83 -0.02 -0.07 3.83
CA GLY A 83 -0.51 0.37 2.54
C GLY A 83 0.59 0.90 1.64
N GLY A 84 1.47 1.76 2.19
CA GLY A 84 2.64 2.24 1.45
C GLY A 84 3.59 1.12 1.09
N TYR A 85 3.88 0.22 2.03
CA TYR A 85 4.74 -0.93 1.79
C TYR A 85 4.19 -1.81 0.65
N VAL A 86 2.92 -2.20 0.75
CA VAL A 86 2.25 -3.06 -0.23
C VAL A 86 2.07 -2.37 -1.57
N SER A 87 1.89 -1.05 -1.61
CA SER A 87 1.85 -0.29 -2.87
C SER A 87 3.13 -0.42 -3.68
N VAL A 88 4.27 -0.58 -3.00
CA VAL A 88 5.59 -0.74 -3.65
C VAL A 88 5.91 -2.19 -3.96
N VAL A 89 5.67 -3.11 -3.02
CA VAL A 89 6.11 -4.51 -3.14
C VAL A 89 5.00 -5.50 -3.50
N GLY A 90 3.75 -5.06 -3.56
CA GLY A 90 2.59 -5.89 -3.85
C GLY A 90 2.47 -6.26 -5.32
N GLU A 91 2.06 -7.48 -5.61
CA GLU A 91 1.89 -8.02 -6.95
C GLU A 91 0.60 -8.82 -7.00
N MET A 92 -0.19 -8.62 -8.05
CA MET A 92 -1.43 -9.35 -8.23
C MET A 92 -1.18 -10.69 -8.91
N THR A 93 -1.82 -11.72 -8.36
CA THR A 93 -1.79 -13.09 -8.89
C THR A 93 -3.22 -13.62 -8.98
N PRO A 94 -3.46 -14.73 -9.71
CA PRO A 94 -4.79 -15.36 -9.74
C PRO A 94 -5.31 -15.82 -8.38
N VAL A 95 -4.44 -15.97 -7.37
CA VAL A 95 -4.80 -16.38 -6.01
C VAL A 95 -5.17 -15.17 -5.13
N GLY A 96 -4.70 -13.98 -5.51
CA GLY A 96 -4.94 -12.72 -4.80
C GLY A 96 -3.71 -11.81 -4.79
N LEU A 97 -3.68 -10.89 -3.82
CA LEU A 97 -2.59 -9.92 -3.67
C LEU A 97 -1.45 -10.53 -2.87
N TYR A 98 -0.32 -10.63 -3.53
CA TYR A 98 0.90 -11.19 -2.97
C TYR A 98 1.86 -10.05 -2.61
N PHE A 99 2.56 -10.16 -1.48
CA PHE A 99 3.69 -9.27 -1.17
C PHE A 99 4.70 -9.95 -0.24
N ARG A 100 5.98 -9.66 -0.48
CA ARG A 100 7.07 -10.21 0.32
C ARG A 100 7.26 -9.38 1.59
N VAL A 101 7.34 -10.06 2.75
CA VAL A 101 7.63 -9.45 4.04
C VAL A 101 8.78 -10.23 4.70
N PRO A 102 9.82 -9.56 5.27
CA PRO A 102 10.87 -10.26 5.99
C PRO A 102 10.30 -11.10 7.13
N LEU A 103 10.86 -12.30 7.35
CA LEU A 103 10.35 -13.28 8.32
C LEU A 103 10.15 -12.70 9.73
N SER A 104 11.00 -11.76 10.15
CA SER A 104 10.92 -11.08 11.45
C SER A 104 9.64 -10.25 11.65
N TYR A 105 8.99 -9.82 10.56
CA TYR A 105 7.83 -8.92 10.60
C TYR A 105 6.52 -9.59 10.17
N GLN A 106 6.57 -10.84 9.70
CA GLN A 106 5.36 -11.55 9.26
C GLN A 106 4.34 -11.70 10.38
N GLY A 107 4.79 -12.01 11.61
CA GLY A 107 3.90 -12.11 12.77
C GLY A 107 3.11 -10.82 13.02
N SER A 108 3.78 -9.67 12.92
CA SER A 108 3.15 -8.36 13.09
C SER A 108 2.12 -8.07 12.00
N VAL A 109 2.42 -8.40 10.73
CA VAL A 109 1.48 -8.23 9.62
C VAL A 109 0.26 -9.13 9.75
N ILE A 110 0.46 -10.41 10.10
CA ILE A 110 -0.65 -11.36 10.31
C ILE A 110 -1.55 -10.87 11.44
N GLN A 111 -0.96 -10.42 12.54
CA GLN A 111 -1.72 -9.90 13.68
C GLN A 111 -2.48 -8.62 13.33
N LEU A 112 -1.90 -7.74 12.51
CA LEU A 112 -2.56 -6.51 12.06
C LEU A 112 -3.78 -6.81 11.17
N LEU A 113 -3.68 -7.86 10.35
CA LEU A 113 -4.70 -8.29 9.40
C LEU A 113 -5.60 -9.41 9.96
N ASP A 114 -5.74 -9.49 11.29
CA ASP A 114 -6.57 -10.50 11.94
C ASP A 114 -8.00 -10.47 11.39
N GLY A 115 -8.55 -11.64 11.09
CA GLY A 115 -9.84 -11.81 10.44
C GLY A 115 -9.83 -11.90 8.91
N LEU A 116 -8.67 -11.74 8.24
CA LEU A 116 -8.51 -12.04 6.81
C LEU A 116 -7.86 -13.41 6.58
N THR A 117 -8.17 -14.06 5.46
CA THR A 117 -7.49 -15.29 5.04
C THR A 117 -6.12 -14.95 4.47
N ILE A 118 -5.10 -15.23 5.26
CA ILE A 118 -3.69 -15.04 4.87
C ILE A 118 -3.09 -16.41 4.53
N LEU A 119 -2.59 -16.54 3.30
CA LEU A 119 -1.85 -17.71 2.87
C LEU A 119 -0.35 -17.43 2.97
N HIS A 120 0.39 -18.38 3.52
CA HIS A 120 1.84 -18.33 3.62
C HIS A 120 2.47 -19.23 2.55
N VAL A 121 3.25 -18.65 1.65
CA VAL A 121 3.94 -19.40 0.60
C VAL A 121 5.41 -18.97 0.61
N HIS A 122 6.34 -19.90 0.86
CA HIS A 122 7.79 -19.68 0.79
C HIS A 122 8.34 -18.43 1.51
N GLY A 123 7.72 -18.01 2.62
CA GLY A 123 8.12 -16.81 3.35
C GLY A 123 7.53 -15.52 2.78
N GLU A 124 6.41 -15.62 2.07
CA GLU A 124 5.65 -14.50 1.51
C GLU A 124 4.21 -14.54 2.02
N ILE A 125 3.56 -13.38 1.97
CA ILE A 125 2.17 -13.18 2.42
C ILE A 125 1.29 -13.05 1.18
N VAL A 126 0.20 -13.80 1.15
CA VAL A 126 -0.84 -13.68 0.12
C VAL A 126 -2.18 -13.42 0.79
N ILE A 127 -2.81 -12.32 0.40
CA ILE A 127 -4.19 -12.01 0.72
C ILE A 127 -5.05 -12.70 -0.32
N ALA A 128 -5.91 -13.61 0.12
CA ALA A 128 -6.78 -14.36 -0.79
C ALA A 128 -7.72 -13.42 -1.56
N ALA A 129 -7.99 -13.74 -2.84
CA ALA A 129 -8.85 -12.93 -3.69
C ALA A 129 -10.23 -12.61 -3.06
N ALA A 130 -10.80 -13.56 -2.32
CA ALA A 130 -12.08 -13.39 -1.63
C ALA A 130 -12.06 -12.30 -0.54
N ASP A 131 -10.89 -12.05 0.05
CA ASP A 131 -10.70 -11.09 1.14
C ASP A 131 -10.09 -9.76 0.67
N LEU A 132 -9.76 -9.62 -0.62
CA LEU A 132 -9.23 -8.38 -1.20
C LEU A 132 -10.11 -7.16 -0.91
N PRO A 133 -11.45 -7.20 -1.07
CA PRO A 133 -12.27 -6.02 -0.78
C PRO A 133 -12.27 -5.63 0.70
N ALA A 134 -12.05 -6.57 1.62
CA ALA A 134 -11.91 -6.27 3.04
C ALA A 134 -10.53 -5.70 3.34
N PHE A 135 -9.48 -6.27 2.74
CA PHE A 135 -8.11 -5.78 2.83
C PHE A 135 -7.99 -4.33 2.33
N LEU A 136 -8.51 -4.02 1.15
CA LEU A 136 -8.40 -2.70 0.51
C LEU A 136 -9.18 -1.60 1.26
N ARG A 137 -10.17 -1.97 2.08
CA ARG A 137 -10.85 -1.04 3.00
C ARG A 137 -10.02 -0.67 4.21
N LEU A 138 -9.07 -1.51 4.59
CA LEU A 138 -8.19 -1.30 5.73
C LEU A 138 -6.86 -0.68 5.29
N VAL A 139 -6.32 -1.16 4.17
CA VAL A 139 -4.95 -0.90 3.72
C VAL A 139 -4.99 -0.05 2.45
N PRO A 140 -4.66 1.25 2.53
CA PRO A 140 -4.74 2.15 1.39
C PRO A 140 -3.60 1.89 0.40
N ILE A 141 -3.95 1.34 -0.76
CA ILE A 141 -3.03 1.10 -1.88
C ILE A 141 -3.05 2.29 -2.82
N LYS A 142 -1.88 2.69 -3.33
CA LYS A 142 -1.73 3.75 -4.34
C LYS A 142 -0.77 3.35 -5.45
N GLY A 143 -0.78 4.13 -6.53
CA GLY A 143 0.12 3.95 -7.67
C GLY A 143 -0.34 2.84 -8.61
N PRO A 144 0.59 2.27 -9.39
CA PRO A 144 0.28 1.31 -10.47
C PRO A 144 -0.55 0.10 -10.02
N LEU A 145 -0.35 -0.36 -8.78
CA LEU A 145 -1.13 -1.46 -8.22
C LEU A 145 -2.60 -1.08 -8.00
N ALA A 146 -2.87 0.13 -7.53
CA ALA A 146 -4.23 0.61 -7.33
C ALA A 146 -4.95 0.77 -8.68
N GLU A 147 -4.29 1.36 -9.67
CA GLU A 147 -4.84 1.52 -11.02
C GLU A 147 -5.23 0.17 -11.63
N TRP A 148 -4.38 -0.85 -11.47
CA TRP A 148 -4.69 -2.20 -11.95
C TRP A 148 -5.88 -2.84 -11.21
N LEU A 149 -5.99 -2.63 -9.89
CA LEU A 149 -7.11 -3.11 -9.09
C LEU A 149 -8.45 -2.44 -9.47
N GLU A 150 -8.40 -1.17 -9.89
CA GLU A 150 -9.56 -0.45 -10.42
C GLU A 150 -9.97 -1.00 -11.81
N GLU A 151 -9.02 -1.28 -12.69
CA GLU A 151 -9.29 -1.84 -14.02
C GLU A 151 -9.95 -3.23 -13.97
N GLU A 152 -9.64 -4.02 -12.94
CA GLU A 152 -10.19 -5.37 -12.72
C GLU A 152 -11.50 -5.37 -11.92
N ASP A 153 -12.11 -4.20 -11.66
CA ASP A 153 -13.34 -4.01 -10.86
C ASP A 153 -13.22 -4.60 -9.43
N ILE A 154 -12.00 -4.58 -8.83
CA ILE A 154 -11.75 -5.09 -7.47
C ILE A 154 -11.91 -3.97 -6.41
N LEU A 155 -11.72 -2.71 -6.82
CA LEU A 155 -11.88 -1.49 -6.01
C LEU A 155 -13.24 -0.80 -6.21
#